data_AF-A0A355SFC1-F1
#
_entry.id   AF-A0A355SFC1-F1
#
_cell.length_a   1.000
_cell.length_b   1.000
_cell.length_c   1.000
_cell.angle_alpha   90.00
_cell.angle_beta   90.00
_cell.angle_gamma   90.00
#
_symmetry.space_group_name_H-M   'P 1'
#
loop_
_entity.id
_entity.type
_entity.pdbx_description
1 polymer ?
#
loop_
_entity_poly.entity_id
_entity_poly.type
_entity_poly.pdbx_seq_one_letter_code
_entity_poly.pdbx_strand_id
1 'polypeptide(L)'
;DIIKFIKDLEDKGYAYNVDGDVYFNARKFSGYGKLSHQKLDDLEAGARIEINEKKLDPMDFALWKKQKQGEPAWDSPWGKGRPGWHIECSTMAS
;
A
#
# COMPACT_ATOMS: atom_id res chain seq x y z
N ASP A 1 15.16 3.98 -0.24
CA ASP A 1 14.24 4.85 0.52
C ASP A 1 12.79 4.37 0.54
N ILE A 2 12.06 4.17 -0.57
CA ILE A 2 10.69 3.59 -0.49
C ILE A 2 10.69 2.08 -0.21
N ILE A 3 11.48 1.31 -0.96
CA ILE A 3 11.54 -0.15 -0.83
C ILE A 3 11.94 -0.58 0.58
N LYS A 4 12.88 0.14 1.20
CA LYS A 4 13.31 -0.10 2.58
C LYS A 4 12.18 0.16 3.56
N PHE A 5 11.44 1.26 3.41
CA PHE A 5 10.28 1.57 4.23
C PHE A 5 9.18 0.50 4.14
N ILE A 6 8.86 0.05 2.92
CA ILE A 6 7.87 -1.03 2.73
C ILE A 6 8.36 -2.32 3.39
N LYS A 7 9.65 -2.63 3.28
CA LYS A 7 10.25 -3.80 3.93
C LYS A 7 10.18 -3.71 5.45
N ASP A 8 10.49 -2.55 6.03
CA ASP A 8 10.36 -2.33 7.48
C ASP A 8 8.90 -2.50 7.96
N LEU A 9 7.92 -2.12 7.13
CA LEU A 9 6.51 -2.36 7.43
C LEU A 9 6.14 -3.84 7.34
N GLU A 10 6.68 -4.57 6.36
CA GLU A 10 6.51 -6.01 6.21
C GLU A 10 7.14 -6.77 7.40
N ASP A 11 8.34 -6.38 7.82
CA ASP A 11 9.04 -6.97 8.98
C ASP A 11 8.30 -6.73 10.30
N LYS A 12 7.63 -5.59 10.44
CA LYS A 12 6.71 -5.30 11.56
C LYS A 12 5.32 -5.96 11.38
N GLY A 13 5.09 -6.59 10.24
CA GLY A 13 3.87 -7.25 9.82
C GLY A 13 2.69 -6.30 9.59
N TYR A 14 2.94 -5.02 9.32
CA TYR A 14 1.96 -4.04 8.87
C TYR A 14 1.78 -4.04 7.35
N ALA A 15 2.65 -4.72 6.61
CA ALA A 15 2.50 -4.95 5.19
C ALA A 15 2.60 -6.44 4.85
N TYR A 16 2.06 -6.83 3.70
CA TYR A 16 2.13 -8.19 3.20
C TYR A 16 2.23 -8.22 1.68
N ASN A 17 3.00 -9.16 1.14
CA ASN A 17 3.14 -9.40 -0.28
C ASN A 17 2.11 -10.42 -0.79
N VAL A 18 1.54 -10.15 -1.97
CA VAL A 18 0.69 -11.07 -2.74
C VAL A 18 1.06 -10.98 -4.21
N ASP A 19 1.64 -12.05 -4.76
CA ASP A 19 2.04 -12.18 -6.18
C ASP A 19 2.96 -11.07 -6.73
N GLY A 20 3.70 -10.37 -5.86
CA GLY A 20 4.54 -9.22 -6.21
C GLY A 20 3.89 -7.84 -5.99
N ASP A 21 2.62 -7.78 -5.60
CA ASP A 21 1.99 -6.57 -5.05
C ASP A 21 2.19 -6.54 -3.53
N VAL A 22 2.46 -5.38 -2.94
CA VAL A 22 2.56 -5.22 -1.49
C VAL A 22 1.45 -4.32 -0.99
N TYR A 23 0.72 -4.78 0.02
CA TYR A 23 -0.41 -4.07 0.62
C TYR A 23 -0.13 -3.74 2.08
N PHE A 24 -0.63 -2.59 2.53
CA PHE A 24 -0.65 -2.22 3.94
C PHE A 24 -1.90 -2.75 4.61
N ASN A 25 -1.72 -3.42 5.76
CA ASN A 25 -2.80 -3.95 6.58
C ASN A 25 -3.39 -2.82 7.45
N ALA A 26 -4.49 -2.25 6.99
CA ALA A 26 -5.14 -1.13 7.67
C ALA A 26 -5.68 -1.53 9.05
N ARG A 27 -6.18 -2.77 9.22
CA ARG A 27 -6.70 -3.27 10.51
C ARG A 27 -5.62 -3.33 11.59
N LYS A 28 -4.37 -3.65 11.24
CA LYS A 28 -3.28 -3.78 12.21
C LYS A 28 -2.83 -2.43 12.76
N PHE A 29 -3.07 -1.35 12.01
CA PHE A 29 -2.73 -0.01 12.45
C PHE A 29 -3.90 0.65 13.16
N SER A 30 -3.97 0.47 14.48
CA SER A 30 -5.00 1.08 15.35
C SER A 30 -5.00 2.62 15.34
N GLY A 31 -4.04 3.25 14.67
CA GLY A 31 -3.90 4.70 14.51
C GLY A 31 -4.39 5.26 13.18
N TYR A 32 -4.96 4.46 12.26
CA TYR A 32 -5.30 4.85 10.88
C TYR A 32 -6.48 5.85 10.75
N GLY A 33 -6.79 6.58 11.82
CA GLY A 33 -7.74 7.70 11.84
C GLY A 33 -7.32 8.86 12.75
N LYS A 34 -6.11 8.83 13.34
CA LYS A 34 -5.62 9.91 14.22
C LYS A 34 -4.87 11.02 13.48
N LEU A 35 -4.23 10.71 12.36
CA LEU A 35 -3.39 11.65 11.60
C LEU A 35 -4.12 12.29 10.41
N SER A 36 -5.09 11.58 9.83
CA SER A 36 -5.98 12.13 8.82
C SER A 36 -7.33 12.36 9.49
N HIS A 37 -7.73 13.60 9.72
CA HIS A 37 -9.10 13.95 10.11
C HIS A 37 -10.16 13.57 9.03
N GLN A 38 -9.79 12.76 8.05
CA GLN A 38 -10.70 12.13 7.10
C GLN A 38 -11.21 10.84 7.73
N LYS A 39 -12.50 10.86 8.09
CA LYS A 39 -13.22 9.68 8.53
C LYS A 39 -13.04 8.58 7.49
N LEU A 40 -12.86 7.35 7.96
CA LEU A 40 -12.80 6.14 7.13
C LEU A 40 -13.96 6.09 6.11
N ASP A 41 -15.11 6.69 6.41
CA ASP A 41 -16.25 6.90 5.52
C ASP A 41 -15.96 7.68 4.22
N ASP A 42 -15.07 8.69 4.23
CA ASP A 42 -14.76 9.48 3.02
C ASP A 42 -13.81 8.74 2.07
N LEU A 43 -13.00 7.81 2.59
CA LEU A 43 -12.21 6.88 1.78
C LEU A 43 -13.11 5.83 1.10
N GLU A 44 -14.24 5.47 1.73
CA GLU A 44 -15.22 4.53 1.19
C GLU A 44 -16.00 5.11 -0.01
N ALA A 45 -16.28 6.42 0.00
CA ALA A 45 -17.02 7.10 -1.07
C ALA A 45 -16.19 7.40 -2.33
N GLY A 46 -14.86 7.55 -2.20
CA GLY A 46 -13.95 7.86 -3.32
C GLY A 46 -13.21 6.65 -3.89
N ALA A 47 -13.01 5.60 -3.10
CA ALA A 47 -12.47 4.35 -3.59
C ALA A 47 -13.58 3.60 -4.31
N ARG A 48 -13.48 3.51 -5.64
CA ARG A 48 -13.98 2.31 -6.32
C ARG A 48 -13.26 1.13 -5.65
N ILE A 49 -13.86 0.56 -4.60
CA ILE A 49 -13.36 -0.63 -3.93
C ILE A 49 -13.53 -1.75 -4.97
N GLU A 50 -12.57 -1.83 -5.90
CA GLU A 50 -12.35 -3.04 -6.66
C GLU A 50 -12.12 -4.11 -5.59
N ILE A 51 -13.11 -4.98 -5.43
CA ILE A 51 -13.03 -6.18 -4.62
C ILE A 51 -11.90 -6.99 -5.23
N ASN A 52 -10.69 -6.71 -4.77
CA ASN A 52 -9.50 -7.38 -5.22
C ASN A 52 -9.34 -8.56 -4.29
N GLU A 53 -9.63 -9.76 -4.80
CA GLU A 53 -9.55 -11.03 -4.07
C GLU A 53 -8.17 -11.28 -3.44
N LYS A 54 -7.15 -10.51 -3.84
CA LYS A 54 -5.80 -10.56 -3.30
C LYS A 54 -5.63 -9.81 -1.97
N LYS A 55 -6.59 -8.97 -1.58
CA LYS A 55 -6.50 -8.21 -0.32
C LYS A 55 -7.12 -8.99 0.84
N LEU A 56 -6.48 -8.93 2.00
CA LEU A 56 -7.02 -9.45 3.26
C LEU A 56 -8.16 -8.58 3.81
N ASP A 57 -8.16 -7.29 3.49
CA ASP A 57 -9.22 -6.35 3.83
C ASP A 57 -9.49 -5.38 2.67
N PRO A 58 -10.76 -5.04 2.37
CA PRO A 58 -11.08 -4.02 1.35
C PRO A 58 -10.43 -2.66 1.59
N MET A 59 -10.19 -2.28 2.86
CA MET A 59 -9.52 -1.06 3.30
C MET A 59 -8.00 -1.09 3.12
N ASP A 60 -7.41 -2.26 2.83
CA ASP A 60 -5.98 -2.35 2.57
C ASP A 60 -5.62 -1.62 1.27
N PHE A 61 -4.55 -0.82 1.32
CA PHE A 61 -4.08 -0.05 0.17
C PHE A 61 -2.70 -0.54 -0.28
N ALA A 62 -2.42 -0.37 -1.57
CA ALA A 62 -1.16 -0.85 -2.15
C ALA A 62 -0.01 0.12 -1.81
N LEU A 63 1.05 -0.44 -1.26
CA LEU A 63 2.35 0.21 -1.05
C LEU A 63 3.25 0.02 -2.28
N TRP A 64 3.16 -1.16 -2.91
CA TRP A 64 3.90 -1.52 -4.12
C TRP A 64 2.95 -2.23 -5.09
N LYS A 65 3.04 -1.87 -6.36
CA LYS A 65 2.33 -2.52 -7.45
C LYS A 65 3.30 -3.21 -8.37
N LYS A 66 3.07 -4.49 -8.63
CA LYS A 66 3.82 -5.23 -9.64
C LYS A 66 3.67 -4.56 -11.00
N GLN A 67 4.74 -4.59 -11.78
CA GLN A 67 4.76 -4.03 -13.13
C GLN A 67 3.68 -4.67 -14.00
N LYS A 68 2.89 -3.84 -14.70
CA LYS A 68 2.15 -4.27 -15.88
C LYS A 68 2.98 -4.04 -17.15
N GLN A 69 2.73 -4.85 -18.17
CA GLN A 69 3.47 -4.77 -19.42
C GLN A 69 3.41 -3.36 -20.01
N GLY A 70 4.58 -2.76 -20.25
CA GLY A 70 4.69 -1.40 -20.82
C GLY A 70 4.73 -0.25 -19.81
N GLU A 71 4.60 -0.51 -18.51
CA GLU A 71 4.76 0.54 -17.48
C GLU A 71 6.22 0.66 -16.99
N PRO A 72 6.68 1.87 -16.61
CA PRO A 72 7.96 2.04 -15.93
C PRO A 72 7.94 1.29 -14.58
N ALA A 73 9.05 0.62 -14.28
CA ALA A 73 9.20 -0.20 -13.08
C ALA A 73 10.62 -0.15 -12.54
N TRP A 74 10.74 -0.30 -11.23
CA TRP A 74 11.97 -0.37 -10.47
C TRP A 74 12.14 -1.77 -9.87
N ASP A 75 13.39 -2.20 -9.69
CA ASP A 75 13.70 -3.47 -9.04
C ASP A 75 13.43 -3.40 -7.53
N SER A 76 12.82 -4.45 -6.98
CA SER A 76 12.51 -4.59 -5.56
C SER A 76 12.59 -6.05 -5.12
N PRO A 77 12.62 -6.35 -3.81
CA PRO A 77 12.56 -7.71 -3.27
C PRO A 77 11.32 -8.51 -3.74
N TRP A 78 10.25 -7.80 -4.11
CA TRP A 78 8.99 -8.38 -4.60
C TRP A 78 8.91 -8.45 -6.13
N GLY A 79 10.02 -8.19 -6.82
CA GLY A 79 10.10 -8.12 -8.27
C GLY A 79 9.96 -6.70 -8.82
N LYS A 80 9.89 -6.58 -10.15
CA LYS A 80 9.75 -5.29 -10.81
C LYS A 80 8.37 -4.71 -10.58
N GLY A 81 8.32 -3.46 -10.16
CA GLY A 81 7.07 -2.76 -9.90
C GLY A 81 7.26 -1.28 -9.64
N ARG A 82 6.25 -0.65 -9.06
CA ARG A 82 6.22 0.78 -8.79
C ARG A 82 5.58 1.08 -7.44
N PRO A 83 5.94 2.19 -6.79
CA PRO A 83 5.25 2.65 -5.60
C PRO A 83 3.74 2.82 -5.86
N GLY A 84 2.93 2.50 -4.86
CA GLY A 84 1.50 2.76 -4.90
C GLY A 84 1.19 4.26 -4.76
N TRP A 85 0.08 4.71 -5.37
CA TRP A 85 -0.30 6.13 -5.44
C TRP A 85 -0.35 6.87 -4.09
N HIS A 86 -0.61 6.16 -2.98
CA HIS A 86 -0.68 6.77 -1.65
C HIS A 86 0.67 6.84 -0.91
N ILE A 87 1.69 6.08 -1.35
CA ILE A 87 3.00 6.06 -0.68
C ILE A 87 3.91 7.22 -1.10
N GLU A 88 3.64 7.81 -2.27
CA GLU A 88 4.43 8.93 -2.79
C GLU A 88 4.30 10.16 -1.89
N CYS A 89 3.10 10.48 -1.38
CA CYS A 89 2.93 11.59 -0.43
C CYS A 89 3.49 11.30 0.97
N SER A 90 3.48 10.04 1.43
CA SER A 90 3.97 9.70 2.77
C SER A 90 5.48 9.63 2.88
N THR A 91 6.19 9.29 1.80
CA THR A 91 7.67 9.18 1.81
C THR A 91 8.36 10.53 1.56
N MET A 92 7.70 11.46 0.86
CA MET A 92 8.27 12.79 0.58
C MET A 92 8.16 13.78 1.76
N ALA A 93 7.50 13.39 2.85
CA ALA A 93 7.28 14.25 4.02
C ALA A 93 8.25 13.96 5.20
N SER A 94 9.24 13.09 5.01
CA SER A 94 10.20 12.65 6.04
C SER A 94 11.64 12.85 5.61
#